data_AF-A0A5J4XPZ9-F1
#
_entry.id   AF-A0A5J4XPZ9-F1
#
_cell.length_a   1.000
_cell.length_b   1.000
_cell.length_c   1.000
_cell.angle_alpha   90.00
_cell.angle_beta   90.00
_cell.angle_gamma   90.00
#
_symmetry.space_group_name_H-M   'P 1'
#
loop_
_entity.id
_entity.type
_entity.pdbx_description
1 polymer ?
#
loop_
_entity_poly.entity_id
_entity_poly.type
_entity_poly.pdbx_seq_one_letter_code
_entity_poly.pdbx_strand_id
1 'polypeptide(L)'
;MAPQLRNNRQAFGPDISLLRPVLQRQWHHAKNQHLGDRQITGGSGLRVWWSCDQCPSGLPHEWSASVNQRQNRDNQCPFCTSNNLCQHNSLLTVAPAVAAYWDTVKNGLTADQVMAGSNTRRHWLCPKCGHSWQAQIYSRVGGQSGCPKCSLINKPWNRQPSLTQSQHPAMLEFDFERNRRAGLEPDKITAGSNKMVHWICTKCPKGQPHLFVASPNHRIGGNAGCPYCASKKACVCNSLQSLYPALAAEYDTAKNGDGPEQVLARSAKMAFWKDAAGHTWEQSPYLRTAPDKHRRKTALIKSRFK
;
A
#
# COMPACT_ATOMS: atom_id res chain seq x y z
N MET A 1 50.18 76.33 34.25
CA MET A 1 49.89 75.36 33.17
C MET A 1 49.53 74.03 33.82
N ALA A 2 48.25 73.72 33.93
CA ALA A 2 47.76 72.45 34.48
C ALA A 2 47.12 71.64 33.33
N PRO A 3 47.46 70.36 33.15
CA PRO A 3 46.94 69.57 32.04
C PRO A 3 45.50 69.15 32.30
N GLN A 4 44.68 69.30 31.26
CA GLN A 4 43.29 68.89 31.19
C GLN A 4 43.18 67.36 31.27
N LEU A 5 42.49 66.86 32.29
CA LEU A 5 42.06 65.45 32.37
C LEU A 5 41.01 65.20 31.28
N ARG A 6 41.41 64.49 30.22
CA ARG A 6 40.51 64.00 29.18
C ARG A 6 39.60 62.93 29.78
N ASN A 7 38.32 63.27 29.89
CA ASN A 7 37.23 62.40 30.31
C ASN A 7 37.04 61.26 29.28
N ASN A 8 37.60 60.09 29.58
CA ASN A 8 37.51 58.90 28.73
C ASN A 8 36.14 58.22 28.98
N ARG A 9 35.09 58.69 28.31
CA ARG A 9 33.80 57.98 28.29
C ARG A 9 33.96 56.70 27.46
N GLN A 10 34.25 55.58 28.13
CA GLN A 10 33.96 54.26 27.57
C GLN A 10 32.46 54.22 27.25
N ALA A 11 32.12 53.98 25.99
CA ALA A 11 30.74 53.72 25.60
C ALA A 11 30.34 52.37 26.21
N PHE A 12 29.66 52.39 27.35
CA PHE A 12 29.17 51.17 27.95
C PHE A 12 27.93 50.73 27.15
N GLY A 13 27.89 49.44 26.81
CA GLY A 13 26.67 48.86 26.27
C GLY A 13 25.56 48.85 27.34
N PRO A 14 24.34 48.43 26.97
CA PRO A 14 23.25 48.34 27.93
C PRO A 14 23.62 47.42 29.10
N ASP A 15 23.26 47.84 30.32
CA ASP A 15 23.46 47.03 31.53
C ASP A 15 22.41 45.91 31.58
N ILE A 16 22.87 44.66 31.44
CA ILE A 16 22.05 43.44 31.44
C ILE A 16 22.24 42.59 32.69
N SER A 17 22.93 43.10 33.71
CA SER A 17 23.26 42.37 34.94
C SER A 17 22.04 41.82 35.69
N LEU A 18 20.88 42.45 35.52
CA LEU A 18 19.60 42.06 36.14
C LEU A 18 18.89 40.90 35.40
N LEU A 19 19.38 40.48 34.24
CA LEU A 19 18.83 39.33 33.52
C LEU A 19 19.41 38.01 34.05
N ARG A 20 18.72 36.89 33.83
CA ARG A 20 19.25 35.56 34.19
C ARG A 20 20.59 35.30 33.47
N PRO A 21 21.57 34.60 34.08
CA PRO A 21 22.88 34.35 33.46
C PRO A 21 22.81 33.69 32.07
N VAL A 22 21.82 32.82 31.84
CA VAL A 22 21.60 32.20 30.52
C VAL A 22 21.22 33.22 29.44
N LEU A 23 20.45 34.26 29.80
CA LEU A 23 20.04 35.32 28.88
C LEU A 23 21.16 36.33 28.65
N GLN A 24 21.98 36.59 29.66
CA GLN A 24 23.20 37.40 29.49
C GLN A 24 24.14 36.77 28.46
N ARG A 25 24.33 35.44 28.52
CA ARG A 25 25.11 34.70 27.51
C ARG A 25 24.49 34.70 26.11
N GLN A 26 23.17 34.89 26.03
CA GLN A 26 22.46 34.94 24.75
C GLN A 26 22.27 36.37 24.24
N TRP A 27 22.90 37.38 24.85
CA TRP A 27 22.71 38.78 24.46
C TRP A 27 23.51 39.13 23.20
N HIS A 28 22.85 39.72 22.20
CA HIS A 28 23.55 40.17 21.00
C HIS A 28 24.13 41.58 21.20
N HIS A 29 25.39 41.68 21.60
CA HIS A 29 26.03 42.98 21.89
C HIS A 29 25.98 43.97 20.72
N ALA A 30 26.45 43.60 19.53
CA ALA A 30 26.54 44.53 18.40
C ALA A 30 25.16 45.08 17.95
N LYS A 31 24.15 44.21 17.77
CA LYS A 31 22.80 44.63 17.35
C LYS A 31 22.03 45.42 18.40
N ASN A 32 22.41 45.32 19.68
CA ASN A 32 21.78 46.07 20.77
C ASN A 32 22.58 47.30 21.21
N GLN A 33 23.67 47.66 20.52
CA GLN A 33 24.48 48.87 20.84
C GLN A 33 23.66 50.15 20.84
N HIS A 34 22.62 50.23 20.00
CA HIS A 34 21.72 51.37 19.91
C HIS A 34 20.95 51.67 21.21
N LEU A 35 20.94 50.76 22.19
CA LEU A 35 20.30 50.95 23.48
C LEU A 35 21.13 51.81 24.45
N GLY A 36 22.40 52.12 24.12
CA GLY A 36 23.30 52.93 24.95
C GLY A 36 23.48 52.36 26.36
N ASP A 37 23.68 53.23 27.35
CA ASP A 37 23.90 52.86 28.76
C ASP A 37 22.60 52.44 29.50
N ARG A 38 21.54 52.06 28.77
CA ARG A 38 20.25 51.74 29.36
C ARG A 38 20.33 50.47 30.20
N GLN A 39 19.85 50.53 31.44
CA GLN A 39 19.66 49.33 32.26
C GLN A 39 18.43 48.53 31.79
N ILE A 40 18.63 47.24 31.56
CA ILE A 40 17.63 46.32 31.03
C ILE A 40 17.13 45.41 32.16
N THR A 41 15.86 45.62 32.54
CA THR A 41 15.22 44.85 33.62
C THR A 41 14.43 43.65 33.07
N GLY A 42 14.30 42.60 33.89
CA GLY A 42 13.58 41.37 33.52
C GLY A 42 12.08 41.54 33.23
N GLY A 43 11.46 42.66 33.63
CA GLY A 43 10.07 43.00 33.33
C GLY A 43 9.87 43.76 32.02
N SER A 44 10.95 44.12 31.33
CA SER A 44 10.91 44.99 30.15
C SER A 44 10.24 44.34 28.93
N GLY A 45 9.27 45.04 28.33
CA GLY A 45 8.64 44.61 27.07
C GLY A 45 9.50 44.82 25.81
N LEU A 46 10.68 45.44 25.94
CA LEU A 46 11.55 45.79 24.82
C LEU A 46 11.93 44.55 24.00
N ARG A 47 11.75 44.63 22.68
CA ARG A 47 12.30 43.66 21.73
C ARG A 47 13.75 43.98 21.46
N VAL A 48 14.60 43.00 21.73
CA VAL A 48 16.06 43.10 21.56
C VAL A 48 16.56 41.89 20.79
N TRP A 49 17.79 41.97 20.29
CA TRP A 49 18.44 40.88 19.59
C TRP A 49 19.14 39.93 20.56
N TRP A 50 19.03 38.64 20.26
CA TRP A 50 19.65 37.56 21.00
C TRP A 50 20.51 36.73 20.05
N SER A 51 21.59 36.17 20.56
CA SER A 51 22.49 35.26 19.85
C SER A 51 22.65 33.94 20.63
N CYS A 52 22.96 32.85 19.93
CA CYS A 52 23.32 31.59 20.54
C CYS A 52 24.34 30.86 19.67
N ASP A 53 25.51 30.59 20.24
CA ASP A 53 26.65 29.99 19.54
C ASP A 53 26.64 28.46 19.60
N GLN A 54 25.56 27.86 20.10
CA GLN A 54 25.42 26.40 20.27
C GLN A 54 24.84 25.72 19.01
N CYS A 55 25.04 26.32 17.84
CA CYS A 55 24.55 25.77 16.60
C CYS A 55 25.50 24.66 16.10
N PRO A 56 25.00 23.44 15.82
CA PRO A 56 25.81 22.36 15.26
C PRO A 56 26.49 22.70 13.93
N SER A 57 25.97 23.67 13.16
CA SER A 57 26.59 24.12 11.90
C SER A 57 27.64 25.22 12.08
N GLY A 58 27.97 25.60 13.32
CA GLY A 58 29.01 26.59 13.62
C GLY A 58 28.64 28.05 13.37
N LEU A 59 27.42 28.34 12.89
CA LEU A 59 26.91 29.71 12.70
C LEU A 59 26.00 30.12 13.87
N PRO A 60 26.14 31.33 14.44
CA PRO A 60 25.32 31.76 15.56
C PRO A 60 23.85 31.85 15.16
N HIS A 61 22.97 31.38 16.04
CA HIS A 61 21.54 31.63 15.91
C HIS A 61 21.23 33.05 16.37
N GLU A 62 20.62 33.87 15.52
CA GLU A 62 20.25 35.24 15.88
C GLU A 62 18.73 35.44 15.76
N TRP A 63 18.11 36.05 16.77
CA TRP A 63 16.68 36.35 16.74
C TRP A 63 16.29 37.56 17.56
N SER A 64 15.13 38.14 17.24
CA SER A 64 14.54 39.23 18.03
C SER A 64 13.38 38.71 18.88
N ALA A 65 13.40 39.05 20.17
CA ALA A 65 12.35 38.69 21.13
C ALA A 65 12.30 39.68 22.29
N SER A 66 11.15 39.77 22.96
CA SER A 66 10.97 40.64 24.14
C SER A 66 11.69 40.12 25.37
N VAL A 67 12.31 41.03 26.14
CA VAL A 67 13.07 40.70 27.36
C VAL A 67 12.19 40.00 28.41
N ASN A 68 10.99 40.51 28.69
CA ASN A 68 10.09 39.95 29.69
C ASN A 68 9.59 38.54 29.35
N GLN A 69 9.33 38.26 28.08
CA GLN A 69 8.95 36.94 27.61
C GLN A 69 10.09 35.95 27.84
N ARG A 70 11.32 36.38 27.51
CA ARG A 70 12.50 35.53 27.64
C ARG A 70 12.92 35.28 29.09
N GLN A 71 12.84 36.30 29.93
CA GLN A 71 13.16 36.22 31.36
C GLN A 71 12.18 35.31 32.12
N ASN A 72 10.88 35.42 31.82
CA ASN A 72 9.83 34.87 32.68
C ASN A 72 9.13 33.63 32.10
N ARG A 73 9.20 33.39 30.78
CA ARG A 73 8.45 32.29 30.13
C ARG A 73 9.33 31.31 29.37
N ASP A 74 10.27 31.79 28.56
CA ASP A 74 11.12 30.92 27.72
C ASP A 74 12.55 31.45 27.61
N ASN A 75 13.52 30.78 28.23
CA ASN A 75 14.93 31.19 28.19
C ASN A 75 15.78 30.35 27.23
N GLN A 76 15.15 29.50 26.41
CA GLN A 76 15.87 28.63 25.49
C GLN A 76 16.09 29.31 24.13
N CYS A 77 17.09 28.82 23.39
CA CYS A 77 17.29 29.23 22.01
C CYS A 77 16.24 28.53 21.12
N PRO A 78 15.39 29.28 20.39
CA PRO A 78 14.26 28.70 19.66
C PRO A 78 14.68 27.86 18.45
N PHE A 79 15.93 28.02 17.98
CA PHE A 79 16.50 27.21 16.90
C PHE A 79 17.06 25.88 17.42
N CYS A 80 17.66 25.88 18.62
CA CYS A 80 18.19 24.67 19.25
C CYS A 80 17.06 23.73 19.73
N THR A 81 15.92 24.28 20.16
CA THR A 81 14.76 23.51 20.65
C THR A 81 13.80 23.06 19.54
N SER A 82 14.23 23.09 18.27
CA SER A 82 13.51 22.63 17.08
C SER A 82 12.23 23.41 16.69
N ASN A 83 12.03 24.60 17.23
CA ASN A 83 10.85 25.42 16.90
C ASN A 83 11.08 26.35 15.69
N ASN A 84 12.33 26.62 15.30
CA ASN A 84 12.66 27.48 14.16
C ASN A 84 13.60 26.81 13.16
N LEU A 85 13.44 27.18 11.89
CA LEU A 85 14.31 26.73 10.81
C LEU A 85 15.75 27.24 10.99
N CYS A 86 16.69 26.32 10.89
CA CYS A 86 18.12 26.57 10.82
C CYS A 86 18.75 25.69 9.72
N GLN A 87 19.91 26.08 9.22
CA GLN A 87 20.63 25.31 8.19
C GLN A 87 20.85 23.84 8.59
N HIS A 88 21.08 23.53 9.87
CA HIS A 88 21.30 22.16 10.33
C HIS A 88 20.01 21.32 10.46
N ASN A 89 18.82 21.92 10.47
CA ASN A 89 17.54 21.22 10.66
C ASN A 89 16.60 21.29 9.44
N SER A 90 17.09 21.85 8.33
CA SER A 90 16.37 21.89 7.07
C SER A 90 16.15 20.49 6.49
N LEU A 91 15.12 20.31 5.67
CA LEU A 91 14.86 19.04 4.98
C LEU A 91 16.03 18.64 4.08
N LEU A 92 16.64 19.60 3.38
CA LEU A 92 17.79 19.33 2.51
C LEU A 92 18.99 18.79 3.31
N THR A 93 19.27 19.38 4.47
CA THR A 93 20.41 18.99 5.31
C THR A 93 20.18 17.66 6.03
N VAL A 94 18.99 17.49 6.63
CA VAL A 94 18.69 16.31 7.46
C VAL A 94 18.39 15.07 6.61
N ALA A 95 17.71 15.23 5.47
CA ALA A 95 17.26 14.12 4.64
C ALA A 95 17.40 14.42 3.14
N PRO A 96 18.63 14.52 2.60
CA PRO A 96 18.88 14.86 1.20
C PRO A 96 18.22 13.87 0.22
N ALA A 97 18.18 12.58 0.57
CA ALA A 97 17.51 11.56 -0.23
C ALA A 97 15.99 11.77 -0.33
N VAL A 98 15.36 12.34 0.71
CA VAL A 98 13.94 12.69 0.72
C VAL A 98 13.72 14.02 -0.02
N ALA A 99 14.60 14.99 0.17
CA ALA A 99 14.61 16.27 -0.52
C ALA A 99 14.68 16.12 -2.05
N ALA A 100 15.34 15.07 -2.56
CA ALA A 100 15.39 14.75 -3.99
C ALA A 100 14.01 14.50 -4.64
N TYR A 101 12.96 14.31 -3.84
CA TYR A 101 11.59 14.16 -4.31
C TYR A 101 10.76 15.45 -4.13
N TRP A 102 11.36 16.57 -3.72
CA TRP A 102 10.62 17.80 -3.47
C TRP A 102 10.16 18.47 -4.77
N ASP A 103 8.89 18.88 -4.83
CA ASP A 103 8.32 19.60 -5.97
C ASP A 103 8.42 21.11 -5.74
N THR A 104 9.51 21.74 -6.17
CA THR A 104 9.73 23.19 -5.98
C THR A 104 8.67 24.04 -6.68
N VAL A 105 8.22 23.60 -7.86
CA VAL A 105 7.22 24.32 -8.68
C VAL A 105 5.88 24.39 -7.95
N LYS A 106 5.41 23.28 -7.38
CA LYS A 106 4.13 23.26 -6.66
C LYS A 106 4.18 23.83 -5.25
N ASN A 107 5.33 23.77 -4.59
CA ASN A 107 5.46 24.25 -3.22
C ASN A 107 5.87 25.73 -3.12
N GLY A 108 6.46 26.32 -4.16
CA GLY A 108 6.93 27.70 -4.17
C GLY A 108 8.11 28.00 -3.24
N LEU A 109 8.71 26.95 -2.65
CA LEU A 109 9.84 27.00 -1.72
C LEU A 109 10.78 25.83 -2.00
N THR A 110 12.05 25.98 -1.64
CA THR A 110 13.06 24.91 -1.75
C THR A 110 13.15 24.06 -0.48
N ALA A 111 13.78 22.88 -0.57
CA ALA A 111 13.86 21.94 0.55
C ALA A 111 14.74 22.44 1.71
N ASP A 112 15.64 23.39 1.48
CA ASP A 112 16.42 24.06 2.54
C ASP A 112 15.60 25.11 3.32
N GLN A 113 14.46 25.54 2.78
CA GLN A 113 13.57 26.54 3.38
C GLN A 113 12.49 25.94 4.30
N VAL A 114 12.55 24.64 4.59
CA VAL A 114 11.57 23.94 5.41
C VAL A 114 12.24 23.01 6.40
N MET A 115 11.66 22.88 7.60
CA MET A 115 12.20 22.00 8.65
C MET A 115 11.88 20.53 8.34
N ALA A 116 12.86 19.64 8.53
CA ALA A 116 12.69 18.21 8.35
C ALA A 116 11.62 17.60 9.28
N GLY A 117 11.44 18.18 10.48
CA GLY A 117 10.43 17.78 11.47
C GLY A 117 9.03 18.37 11.25
N SER A 118 8.79 19.12 10.17
CA SER A 118 7.51 19.79 9.96
C SER A 118 6.35 18.81 9.72
N ASN A 119 5.20 19.07 10.34
CA ASN A 119 3.94 18.36 10.10
C ASN A 119 3.18 18.87 8.85
N THR A 120 3.71 19.86 8.14
CA THR A 120 3.06 20.45 6.98
C THR A 120 3.03 19.47 5.80
N ARG A 121 1.89 19.42 5.10
CA ARG A 121 1.74 18.68 3.85
C ARG A 121 2.32 19.48 2.70
N ARG A 122 3.11 18.80 1.87
CA ARG A 122 3.81 19.38 0.72
C ARG A 122 3.74 18.45 -0.47
N HIS A 123 3.96 19.01 -1.65
CA HIS A 123 3.99 18.28 -2.90
C HIS A 123 5.35 17.62 -3.11
N TRP A 124 5.31 16.40 -3.60
CA TRP A 124 6.45 15.57 -3.93
C TRP A 124 6.34 15.09 -5.37
N LEU A 125 7.46 14.95 -6.04
CA LEU A 125 7.60 14.50 -7.41
C LEU A 125 8.67 13.42 -7.49
N CYS A 126 8.35 12.29 -8.10
CA CYS A 126 9.32 11.23 -8.30
C CYS A 126 10.13 11.50 -9.56
N PRO A 127 11.46 11.71 -9.46
CA PRO A 127 12.28 11.96 -10.65
C PRO A 127 12.37 10.73 -11.57
N LYS A 128 12.11 9.52 -11.05
CA LYS A 128 12.19 8.27 -11.83
C LYS A 128 10.96 7.96 -12.67
N CYS A 129 9.76 8.29 -12.18
CA CYS A 129 8.50 7.88 -12.83
C CYS A 129 7.49 9.03 -13.02
N GLY A 130 7.86 10.27 -12.67
CA GLY A 130 7.00 11.44 -12.77
C GLY A 130 5.78 11.44 -11.84
N HIS A 131 5.66 10.48 -10.93
CA HIS A 131 4.54 10.44 -10.00
C HIS A 131 4.57 11.65 -9.07
N SER A 132 3.49 12.42 -9.03
CA SER A 132 3.29 13.55 -8.11
C SER A 132 2.31 13.16 -7.01
N TRP A 133 2.61 13.50 -5.76
CA TRP A 133 1.76 13.20 -4.60
C TRP A 133 1.93 14.23 -3.47
N GLN A 134 1.06 14.17 -2.45
CA GLN A 134 1.17 14.98 -1.25
C GLN A 134 1.42 14.11 -0.02
N ALA A 135 2.32 14.55 0.87
CA ALA A 135 2.60 13.92 2.15
C ALA A 135 3.19 14.93 3.15
N GLN A 136 3.15 14.60 4.44
CA GLN A 136 3.78 15.41 5.50
C GLN A 136 5.31 15.23 5.48
N ILE A 137 6.06 16.30 5.78
CA ILE A 137 7.54 16.27 5.75
C ILE A 137 8.08 15.25 6.77
N TYR A 138 7.68 15.36 8.04
CA TYR A 138 8.20 14.50 9.11
C TYR A 138 7.94 13.01 8.84
N SER A 139 6.77 12.64 8.30
CA SER A 139 6.44 11.24 8.00
C SER A 139 7.36 10.66 6.94
N ARG A 140 7.75 11.48 5.95
CA ARG A 140 8.67 11.06 4.89
C ARG A 140 10.12 10.96 5.36
N VAL A 141 10.53 11.86 6.26
CA VAL A 141 11.87 11.81 6.87
C VAL A 141 12.00 10.60 7.79
N GLY A 142 11.06 10.41 8.72
CA GLY A 142 11.10 9.29 9.68
C GLY A 142 10.94 7.92 9.04
N GLY A 143 10.19 7.82 7.94
CA GLY A 143 10.01 6.58 7.20
C GLY A 143 11.01 6.37 6.05
N GLN A 144 11.88 7.34 5.74
CA GLN A 144 12.75 7.38 4.56
C GLN A 144 12.09 6.86 3.27
N SER A 145 10.79 7.14 3.11
CA SER A 145 9.97 6.44 2.13
C SER A 145 10.24 7.00 0.74
N GLY A 146 10.60 6.11 -0.20
CA GLY A 146 10.70 6.44 -1.62
C GLY A 146 9.34 6.71 -2.25
N CYS A 147 9.31 6.79 -3.59
CA CYS A 147 8.06 6.97 -4.32
C CYS A 147 7.07 5.80 -4.08
N PRO A 148 5.82 6.08 -3.64
CA PRO A 148 4.84 5.03 -3.37
C PRO A 148 4.44 4.26 -4.63
N LYS A 149 4.45 4.90 -5.81
CA LYS A 149 4.19 4.22 -7.08
C LYS A 149 5.32 3.25 -7.45
N CYS A 150 6.58 3.67 -7.29
CA CYS A 150 7.73 2.81 -7.57
C CYS A 150 7.83 1.64 -6.60
N SER A 151 7.50 1.83 -5.32
CA SER A 151 7.54 0.76 -4.32
C SER A 151 6.49 -0.32 -4.61
N LEU A 152 5.34 0.03 -5.19
CA LEU A 152 4.35 -0.94 -5.66
C LEU A 152 4.87 -1.75 -6.84
N ILE A 153 5.50 -1.10 -7.83
CA ILE A 153 5.99 -1.77 -9.04
C ILE A 153 7.15 -2.73 -8.71
N ASN A 154 8.04 -2.35 -7.79
CA ASN A 154 9.24 -3.13 -7.46
C ASN A 154 9.02 -4.26 -6.43
N LYS A 155 7.78 -4.57 -6.05
CA LYS A 155 7.53 -5.71 -5.16
C LYS A 155 7.95 -7.02 -5.84
N PRO A 156 8.55 -7.99 -5.11
CA PRO A 156 8.94 -9.29 -5.67
C PRO A 156 7.78 -10.00 -6.39
N TRP A 157 6.57 -9.88 -5.83
CA TRP A 157 5.33 -10.44 -6.38
C TRP A 157 4.90 -9.83 -7.73
N ASN A 158 5.45 -8.69 -8.13
CA ASN A 158 5.23 -8.06 -9.44
C ASN A 158 6.29 -8.45 -10.49
N ARG A 159 7.31 -9.25 -10.12
CA ARG A 159 8.30 -9.81 -11.05
C ARG A 159 7.93 -11.22 -11.49
N GLN A 160 6.63 -11.49 -11.67
CA GLN A 160 6.20 -12.77 -12.21
C GLN A 160 6.60 -12.85 -13.69
N PRO A 161 7.25 -13.94 -14.13
CA PRO A 161 7.58 -14.12 -15.55
C PRO A 161 6.31 -14.08 -16.39
N SER A 162 6.44 -13.75 -17.67
CA SER A 162 5.35 -13.98 -18.64
C SER A 162 4.97 -15.48 -18.68
N LEU A 163 3.82 -15.82 -19.25
CA LEU A 163 3.39 -17.21 -19.36
C LEU A 163 4.41 -18.06 -20.11
N THR A 164 4.98 -17.52 -21.18
CA THR A 164 6.05 -18.14 -21.96
C THR A 164 7.35 -18.29 -21.15
N GLN A 165 7.77 -17.24 -20.44
CA GLN A 165 8.98 -17.26 -19.60
C GLN A 165 8.85 -18.20 -18.39
N SER A 166 7.64 -18.45 -17.90
CA SER A 166 7.42 -19.33 -16.74
C SER A 166 7.82 -20.78 -17.01
N GLN A 167 7.83 -21.22 -18.28
CA GLN A 167 8.07 -22.60 -18.70
C GLN A 167 7.21 -23.64 -17.95
N HIS A 168 6.06 -23.22 -17.42
CA HIS A 168 5.22 -24.09 -16.58
C HIS A 168 4.50 -25.16 -17.42
N PRO A 169 4.34 -26.42 -16.95
CA PRO A 169 3.68 -27.50 -17.69
C PRO A 169 2.24 -27.19 -18.13
N ALA A 170 1.55 -26.30 -17.41
CA ALA A 170 0.21 -25.84 -17.80
C ALA A 170 0.18 -25.18 -19.19
N MET A 171 1.32 -24.70 -19.71
CA MET A 171 1.44 -24.16 -21.07
C MET A 171 1.14 -25.20 -22.16
N LEU A 172 1.27 -26.50 -21.86
CA LEU A 172 0.82 -27.58 -22.75
C LEU A 172 -0.70 -27.58 -22.95
N GLU A 173 -1.44 -26.99 -22.01
CA GLU A 173 -2.91 -26.88 -22.05
C GLU A 173 -3.37 -25.46 -22.45
N PHE A 174 -2.46 -24.57 -22.90
CA PHE A 174 -2.82 -23.22 -23.34
C PHE A 174 -3.38 -23.24 -24.77
N ASP A 175 -4.59 -22.70 -24.98
CA ASP A 175 -5.22 -22.66 -26.30
C ASP A 175 -4.73 -21.44 -27.09
N PHE A 176 -3.64 -21.62 -27.84
CA PHE A 176 -2.99 -20.53 -28.60
C PHE A 176 -3.92 -19.88 -29.63
N GLU A 177 -4.75 -20.66 -30.31
CA GLU A 177 -5.60 -20.15 -31.39
C GLU A 177 -6.72 -19.26 -30.85
N ARG A 178 -7.44 -19.71 -29.81
CA ARG A 178 -8.50 -18.89 -29.19
C ARG A 178 -7.94 -17.67 -28.50
N ASN A 179 -6.84 -17.81 -27.78
CA ASN A 179 -6.22 -16.68 -27.10
C ASN A 179 -5.67 -15.66 -28.11
N ARG A 180 -5.08 -16.09 -29.23
CA ARG A 180 -4.66 -15.18 -30.31
C ARG A 180 -5.84 -14.38 -30.88
N ARG A 181 -6.96 -15.04 -31.19
CA ARG A 181 -8.18 -14.37 -31.68
C ARG A 181 -8.76 -13.38 -30.66
N ALA A 182 -8.56 -13.64 -29.38
CA ALA A 182 -8.97 -12.77 -28.29
C ALA A 182 -7.94 -11.66 -27.93
N GLY A 183 -6.82 -11.56 -28.65
CA GLY A 183 -5.75 -10.60 -28.32
C GLY A 183 -5.00 -10.90 -27.02
N LEU A 184 -5.04 -12.15 -26.55
CA LEU A 184 -4.42 -12.63 -25.31
C LEU A 184 -3.07 -13.29 -25.61
N GLU A 185 -2.06 -12.47 -25.88
CA GLU A 185 -0.70 -12.94 -26.16
C GLU A 185 0.00 -13.42 -24.86
N PRO A 186 0.55 -14.65 -24.83
CA PRO A 186 1.11 -15.23 -23.61
C PRO A 186 2.37 -14.51 -23.10
N ASP A 187 3.15 -13.87 -23.99
CA ASP A 187 4.31 -13.06 -23.61
C ASP A 187 3.93 -11.76 -22.87
N LYS A 188 2.70 -11.28 -23.06
CA LYS A 188 2.17 -10.05 -22.46
C LYS A 188 1.32 -10.32 -21.21
N ILE A 189 1.24 -11.58 -20.78
CA ILE A 189 0.46 -12.01 -19.62
C ILE A 189 1.42 -12.68 -18.64
N THR A 190 1.40 -12.28 -17.38
CA THR A 190 2.24 -12.88 -16.35
C THR A 190 1.63 -14.17 -15.77
N ALA A 191 2.46 -15.07 -15.26
CA ALA A 191 2.01 -16.30 -14.59
C ALA A 191 1.08 -16.05 -13.39
N GLY A 192 1.24 -14.91 -12.71
CA GLY A 192 0.36 -14.44 -11.63
C GLY A 192 -0.85 -13.64 -12.09
N SER A 193 -1.14 -13.56 -13.39
CA SER A 193 -2.27 -12.76 -13.89
C SER A 193 -3.61 -13.37 -13.51
N ASN A 194 -4.58 -12.51 -13.17
CA ASN A 194 -5.98 -12.87 -12.99
C ASN A 194 -6.82 -12.75 -14.28
N LYS A 195 -6.19 -12.42 -15.43
CA LYS A 195 -6.89 -12.38 -16.72
C LYS A 195 -7.42 -13.77 -17.08
N MET A 196 -8.67 -13.85 -17.52
CA MET A 196 -9.26 -15.09 -17.99
C MET A 196 -8.73 -15.41 -19.39
N VAL A 197 -8.02 -16.53 -19.52
CA VAL A 197 -7.49 -17.03 -20.79
C VAL A 197 -8.10 -18.39 -21.11
N HIS A 198 -8.04 -18.77 -22.38
CA HIS A 198 -8.58 -20.03 -22.89
C HIS A 198 -7.58 -21.18 -22.70
N TRP A 199 -8.07 -22.33 -22.24
CA TRP A 199 -7.31 -23.55 -22.02
C TRP A 199 -7.99 -24.73 -22.74
N ILE A 200 -7.17 -25.67 -23.17
CA ILE A 200 -7.57 -26.92 -23.83
C ILE A 200 -6.90 -28.10 -23.13
N CYS A 201 -7.69 -29.11 -22.77
CA CYS A 201 -7.18 -30.34 -22.18
C CYS A 201 -7.62 -31.54 -23.02
N THR A 202 -6.66 -32.36 -23.46
CA THR A 202 -6.88 -33.53 -24.34
C THR A 202 -6.96 -34.86 -23.59
N LYS A 203 -6.93 -34.83 -22.25
CA LYS A 203 -6.91 -36.03 -21.39
C LYS A 203 -8.28 -36.71 -21.21
N CYS A 204 -9.26 -36.37 -22.04
CA CYS A 204 -10.60 -36.95 -21.92
C CYS A 204 -10.59 -38.42 -22.36
N PRO A 205 -11.13 -39.37 -21.57
CA PRO A 205 -11.23 -40.78 -21.97
C PRO A 205 -12.08 -41.03 -23.21
N LYS A 206 -12.97 -40.09 -23.54
CA LYS A 206 -13.83 -40.14 -24.74
C LYS A 206 -13.21 -39.43 -25.95
N GLY A 207 -11.95 -39.02 -25.87
CA GLY A 207 -11.21 -38.39 -26.97
C GLY A 207 -11.61 -36.95 -27.30
N GLN A 208 -12.61 -36.38 -26.61
CA GLN A 208 -13.09 -35.02 -26.85
C GLN A 208 -12.33 -33.99 -26.01
N PRO A 209 -11.82 -32.88 -26.60
CA PRO A 209 -11.07 -31.89 -25.84
C PRO A 209 -11.96 -31.13 -24.86
N HIS A 210 -11.44 -30.91 -23.65
CA HIS A 210 -12.06 -30.08 -22.64
C HIS A 210 -11.63 -28.63 -22.80
N LEU A 211 -12.60 -27.78 -23.13
CA LEU A 211 -12.39 -26.35 -23.35
C LEU A 211 -12.89 -25.57 -22.14
N PHE A 212 -12.05 -24.70 -21.59
CA PHE A 212 -12.41 -23.90 -20.42
C PHE A 212 -11.63 -22.59 -20.35
N VAL A 213 -12.16 -21.65 -19.58
CA VAL A 213 -11.51 -20.39 -19.24
C VAL A 213 -11.10 -20.40 -17.78
N ALA A 214 -9.89 -19.93 -17.49
CA ALA A 214 -9.36 -19.78 -16.14
C ALA A 214 -8.22 -18.76 -16.14
N SER A 215 -7.89 -18.19 -14.98
CA SER A 215 -6.74 -17.32 -14.86
C SER A 215 -5.42 -18.10 -14.73
N PRO A 216 -4.30 -17.59 -15.28
CA PRO A 216 -2.99 -18.16 -15.04
C PRO A 216 -2.62 -18.30 -13.57
N ASN A 217 -2.95 -17.31 -12.74
CA ASN A 217 -2.69 -17.35 -11.30
C ASN A 217 -3.31 -18.60 -10.64
N HIS A 218 -4.56 -18.92 -11.00
CA HIS A 218 -5.25 -20.10 -10.46
C HIS A 218 -4.64 -21.41 -10.98
N ARG A 219 -4.25 -21.45 -12.26
CA ARG A 219 -3.74 -22.64 -12.94
C ARG A 219 -2.31 -22.98 -12.56
N ILE A 220 -1.45 -21.97 -12.52
CA ILE A 220 -0.01 -22.07 -12.27
C ILE A 220 0.25 -21.94 -10.77
N GLY A 221 -0.13 -20.80 -10.16
CA GLY A 221 0.09 -20.54 -8.74
C GLY A 221 -0.74 -21.45 -7.80
N GLY A 222 -1.97 -21.77 -8.20
CA GLY A 222 -2.87 -22.65 -7.44
C GLY A 222 -2.79 -24.13 -7.81
N ASN A 223 -1.94 -24.52 -8.77
CA ASN A 223 -1.82 -25.88 -9.30
C ASN A 223 -3.17 -26.52 -9.70
N ALA A 224 -4.09 -25.72 -10.23
CA ALA A 224 -5.43 -26.19 -10.60
C ALA A 224 -5.45 -26.87 -11.97
N GLY A 225 -5.81 -28.15 -12.00
CA GLY A 225 -5.97 -28.92 -13.24
C GLY A 225 -7.23 -28.61 -14.04
N CYS A 226 -7.50 -29.43 -15.07
CA CYS A 226 -8.72 -29.32 -15.88
C CYS A 226 -9.98 -29.58 -15.03
N PRO A 227 -10.98 -28.68 -15.02
CA PRO A 227 -12.16 -28.80 -14.16
C PRO A 227 -13.07 -29.99 -14.54
N TYR A 228 -13.05 -30.43 -15.79
CA TYR A 228 -13.81 -31.60 -16.23
C TYR A 228 -13.17 -32.90 -15.74
N CYS A 229 -11.85 -33.06 -15.91
CA CYS A 229 -11.10 -34.20 -15.38
C CYS A 229 -11.20 -34.28 -13.84
N ALA A 230 -11.23 -33.14 -13.16
CA ALA A 230 -11.42 -33.06 -11.71
C ALA A 230 -12.89 -33.24 -11.26
N SER A 231 -13.82 -33.59 -12.17
CA SER A 231 -15.26 -33.74 -11.87
C SER A 231 -15.89 -32.53 -11.18
N LYS A 232 -15.42 -31.32 -11.53
CA LYS A 232 -16.03 -30.04 -11.14
C LYS A 232 -16.99 -29.50 -12.21
N LYS A 233 -16.86 -29.98 -13.45
CA LYS A 233 -17.77 -29.68 -14.58
C LYS A 233 -18.12 -30.96 -15.33
N ALA A 234 -19.36 -31.03 -15.82
CA ALA A 234 -19.83 -32.15 -16.64
C ALA A 234 -19.21 -32.12 -18.04
N CYS A 235 -18.79 -33.29 -18.52
CA CYS A 235 -18.35 -33.61 -19.88
C CYS A 235 -19.10 -34.87 -20.34
N VAL A 236 -18.99 -35.18 -21.62
CA VAL A 236 -19.36 -36.47 -22.22
C VAL A 236 -18.72 -37.69 -21.52
N CYS A 237 -17.69 -37.48 -20.70
CA CYS A 237 -16.97 -38.51 -20.00
C CYS A 237 -17.42 -38.77 -18.55
N ASN A 238 -18.13 -37.83 -17.91
CA ASN A 238 -18.44 -37.89 -16.48
C ASN A 238 -19.87 -37.44 -16.11
N SER A 239 -20.69 -37.13 -17.12
CA SER A 239 -22.08 -36.73 -16.90
C SER A 239 -22.95 -37.89 -16.42
N LEU A 240 -24.10 -37.56 -15.83
CA LEU A 240 -25.12 -38.53 -15.42
C LEU A 240 -25.61 -39.33 -16.63
N GLN A 241 -25.87 -38.67 -17.75
CA GLN A 241 -26.28 -39.33 -18.99
C GLN A 241 -25.24 -40.33 -19.52
N SER A 242 -23.96 -39.97 -19.47
CA SER A 242 -22.89 -40.80 -20.04
C SER A 242 -22.52 -41.98 -19.15
N LEU A 243 -22.62 -41.83 -17.83
CA LEU A 243 -22.25 -42.89 -16.88
C LEU A 243 -23.44 -43.75 -16.44
N TYR A 244 -24.65 -43.19 -16.39
CA TYR A 244 -25.85 -43.88 -15.90
C TYR A 244 -27.08 -43.58 -16.79
N PRO A 245 -27.12 -44.07 -18.04
CA PRO A 245 -28.21 -43.76 -18.99
C PRO A 245 -29.61 -44.10 -18.47
N ALA A 246 -29.76 -45.21 -17.73
CA ALA A 246 -31.04 -45.61 -17.14
C ALA A 246 -31.53 -44.62 -16.08
N LEU A 247 -30.64 -44.14 -15.20
CA LEU A 247 -31.00 -43.11 -14.22
C LEU A 247 -31.25 -41.76 -14.89
N ALA A 248 -30.49 -41.44 -15.93
CA ALA A 248 -30.70 -40.22 -16.70
C ALA A 248 -32.08 -40.16 -17.37
N ALA A 249 -32.66 -41.32 -17.76
CA ALA A 249 -34.02 -41.38 -18.29
C ALA A 249 -35.10 -41.00 -17.27
N GLU A 250 -34.82 -41.17 -15.97
CA GLU A 250 -35.68 -40.72 -14.88
C GLU A 250 -35.47 -39.24 -14.51
N TYR A 251 -34.52 -38.55 -15.12
CA TYR A 251 -34.20 -37.15 -14.79
C TYR A 251 -35.27 -36.20 -15.33
N ASP A 252 -35.84 -35.34 -14.48
CA ASP A 252 -36.87 -34.39 -14.90
C ASP A 252 -36.26 -33.08 -15.42
N THR A 253 -35.83 -33.08 -16.68
CA THR A 253 -35.23 -31.91 -17.35
C THR A 253 -36.14 -30.67 -17.30
N ALA A 254 -37.46 -30.85 -17.35
CA ALA A 254 -38.39 -29.72 -17.33
C ALA A 254 -38.38 -29.00 -15.97
N LYS A 255 -38.28 -29.75 -14.86
CA LYS A 255 -38.20 -29.17 -13.52
C LYS A 255 -36.80 -28.67 -13.14
N ASN A 256 -35.75 -29.33 -13.62
CA ASN A 256 -34.38 -28.95 -13.26
C ASN A 256 -33.82 -27.80 -14.12
N GLY A 257 -34.31 -27.64 -15.35
CA GLY A 257 -33.88 -26.60 -16.28
C GLY A 257 -32.59 -26.93 -17.05
N ASP A 258 -31.86 -27.97 -16.66
CA ASP A 258 -30.69 -28.52 -17.35
C ASP A 258 -30.93 -30.01 -17.73
N GLY A 259 -30.18 -30.49 -18.73
CA GLY A 259 -30.24 -31.89 -19.16
C GLY A 259 -29.27 -32.78 -18.38
N PRO A 260 -29.52 -34.09 -18.26
CA PRO A 260 -28.65 -35.02 -17.53
C PRO A 260 -27.22 -35.13 -18.11
N GLU A 261 -27.00 -34.71 -19.36
CA GLU A 261 -25.68 -34.58 -19.98
C GLU A 261 -24.85 -33.41 -19.43
N GLN A 262 -25.49 -32.44 -18.78
CA GLN A 262 -24.86 -31.27 -18.15
C GLN A 262 -24.68 -31.46 -16.63
N VAL A 263 -25.19 -32.56 -16.08
CA VAL A 263 -25.16 -32.86 -14.65
C VAL A 263 -24.08 -33.91 -14.36
N LEU A 264 -23.26 -33.69 -13.34
CA LEU A 264 -22.30 -34.69 -12.88
C LEU A 264 -23.01 -35.86 -12.20
N ALA A 265 -22.63 -37.09 -12.55
CA ALA A 265 -23.24 -38.30 -11.96
C ALA A 265 -23.13 -38.34 -10.42
N ARG A 266 -22.05 -37.78 -9.86
CA ARG A 266 -21.80 -37.69 -8.42
C ARG A 266 -22.12 -36.32 -7.82
N SER A 267 -22.96 -35.52 -8.47
CA SER A 267 -23.39 -34.22 -7.94
C SER A 267 -24.17 -34.39 -6.63
N ALA A 268 -23.84 -33.59 -5.63
CA ALA A 268 -24.60 -33.49 -4.38
C ALA A 268 -25.79 -32.52 -4.48
N LYS A 269 -25.90 -31.74 -5.57
CA LYS A 269 -27.03 -30.85 -5.81
C LYS A 269 -28.30 -31.68 -5.97
N MET A 270 -29.37 -31.30 -5.28
CA MET A 270 -30.67 -31.95 -5.42
C MET A 270 -31.20 -31.75 -6.84
N ALA A 271 -31.86 -32.78 -7.35
CA ALA A 271 -32.51 -32.77 -8.64
C ALA A 271 -33.87 -33.45 -8.53
N PHE A 272 -34.80 -33.01 -9.39
CA PHE A 272 -36.10 -33.64 -9.56
C PHE A 272 -35.99 -34.82 -10.52
N TRP A 273 -36.71 -35.89 -10.19
CA TRP A 273 -36.81 -37.12 -10.96
C TRP A 273 -38.28 -37.40 -11.23
N LYS A 274 -38.55 -38.15 -12.29
CA LYS A 274 -39.89 -38.63 -12.65
C LYS A 274 -39.85 -40.11 -13.02
N ASP A 275 -40.82 -40.87 -12.53
CA ASP A 275 -41.00 -42.26 -12.93
C ASP A 275 -41.86 -42.37 -14.20
N ALA A 276 -42.04 -43.59 -14.71
CA ALA A 276 -42.88 -43.86 -15.87
C ALA A 276 -44.37 -43.55 -15.64
N ALA A 277 -44.83 -43.50 -14.38
CA ALA A 277 -46.20 -43.15 -14.00
C ALA A 277 -46.39 -41.64 -13.81
N GLY A 278 -45.33 -40.84 -13.91
CA GLY A 278 -45.36 -39.38 -13.76
C GLY A 278 -45.20 -38.88 -12.32
N HIS A 279 -44.94 -39.75 -11.34
CA HIS A 279 -44.64 -39.30 -9.98
C HIS A 279 -43.27 -38.63 -9.93
N THR A 280 -43.19 -37.51 -9.23
CA THR A 280 -41.93 -36.76 -9.09
C THR A 280 -41.41 -36.74 -7.67
N TRP A 281 -40.10 -36.88 -7.50
CA TRP A 281 -39.42 -36.76 -6.21
C TRP A 281 -38.09 -36.04 -6.36
N GLU A 282 -37.52 -35.62 -5.23
CA GLU A 282 -36.26 -34.87 -5.20
C GLU A 282 -35.16 -35.71 -4.54
N GLN A 283 -34.01 -35.83 -5.21
CA GLN A 283 -32.81 -36.48 -4.67
C GLN A 283 -31.56 -36.03 -5.42
N SER A 284 -30.39 -36.00 -4.77
CA SER A 284 -29.13 -35.72 -5.47
C SER A 284 -28.70 -36.90 -6.36
N PRO A 285 -28.09 -36.67 -7.54
CA PRO A 285 -27.49 -37.72 -8.37
C PRO A 285 -26.50 -38.60 -7.61
N TYR A 286 -25.70 -38.03 -6.69
CA TYR A 286 -24.78 -38.78 -5.83
C TYR A 286 -25.46 -39.91 -5.06
N LEU A 287 -26.58 -39.64 -4.39
CA LEU A 287 -27.32 -40.67 -3.64
C LEU A 287 -27.93 -41.74 -4.54
N ARG A 288 -28.21 -41.41 -5.81
CA ARG A 288 -28.75 -42.36 -6.79
C ARG A 288 -27.69 -43.23 -7.44
N THR A 289 -26.45 -42.75 -7.51
CA THR A 289 -25.32 -43.42 -8.15
C THR A 289 -24.35 -44.07 -7.15
N ALA A 290 -24.48 -43.77 -5.86
CA ALA A 290 -23.63 -44.33 -4.81
C ALA A 290 -23.83 -45.85 -4.62
N PRO A 291 -22.76 -46.62 -4.37
CA PRO A 291 -22.85 -48.05 -4.10
C PRO A 291 -23.67 -48.35 -2.82
N ASP A 292 -24.32 -49.52 -2.81
CA ASP A 292 -25.41 -49.92 -1.90
C ASP A 292 -25.13 -49.77 -0.39
N LYS A 293 -23.86 -49.75 0.03
CA LYS A 293 -23.48 -49.54 1.44
C LYS A 293 -23.96 -48.18 2.01
N HIS A 294 -24.26 -47.19 1.17
CA HIS A 294 -24.83 -45.91 1.61
C HIS A 294 -26.35 -45.82 1.57
N ARG A 295 -27.05 -46.64 0.76
CA ARG A 295 -28.53 -46.67 0.72
C ARG A 295 -29.13 -47.11 2.05
N ARG A 296 -28.50 -48.05 2.75
CA ARG A 296 -29.00 -48.60 4.02
C ARG A 296 -28.96 -47.59 5.18
N LYS A 297 -28.04 -46.62 5.20
CA LYS A 297 -27.98 -45.61 6.27
C LYS A 297 -29.08 -44.55 6.17
N THR A 298 -29.49 -44.17 4.97
CA THR A 298 -30.52 -43.13 4.77
C THR A 298 -31.95 -43.67 4.89
N ALA A 299 -32.17 -44.96 4.59
CA ALA A 299 -33.46 -45.62 4.80
C ALA A 299 -33.81 -45.76 6.30
N LEU A 300 -32.81 -46.00 7.16
CA LEU A 300 -32.98 -46.10 8.62
C LEU A 300 -33.31 -44.78 9.32
N ILE A 301 -33.06 -43.62 8.68
CA ILE A 301 -33.40 -42.31 9.25
C ILE A 301 -34.86 -41.93 8.94
N LYS A 302 -35.40 -42.36 7.79
CA LYS A 302 -36.80 -42.10 7.43
C LYS A 302 -37.82 -43.02 8.12
N SER A 303 -37.41 -44.15 8.69
CA SER A 303 -38.30 -45.05 9.44
C SER A 303 -38.44 -44.72 10.94
N ARG A 304 -37.78 -43.65 11.42
CA ARG A 304 -37.90 -43.16 12.81
C ARG A 304 -38.89 -42.01 13.00
N PHE A 305 -39.55 -41.58 11.92
CA PHE A 305 -40.61 -40.57 11.93
C PHE A 305 -41.84 -41.06 11.15
N LYS A 306 -42.42 -42.16 11.62
CA LYS A 306 -43.82 -42.54 11.42
C LYS A 306 -44.35 -43.12 12.71
#